data_AF-A0AA38MI53-F1
#
_entry.id   AF-A0AA38MI53-F1
#
_cell.length_a   1.000
_cell.length_b   1.000
_cell.length_c   1.000
_cell.angle_alpha   90.00
_cell.angle_beta   90.00
_cell.angle_gamma   90.00
#
_symmetry.space_group_name_H-M   'P 1'
#
loop_
_entity.id
_entity.type
_entity.pdbx_description
1 polymer ?
#
loop_
_entity_poly.entity_id
_entity_poly.type
_entity_poly.pdbx_seq_one_letter_code
_entity_poly.pdbx_strand_id
1 'polypeptide(L)'
;MKDLSTLTVPELEDFFSSFDHVLTDIDGVVWNLLHGIPGANHALKSLENLNKQIIFISNNTTRSADALETRLKAEGFDLQTINHVSPAPAMIDYLQKQNFTKTNKRIFVIGMTPLRQALIEAGFKLAENGPDRVKESVAEYASLCIAEDDSVGAVIADIDINLNSVNMQKALTFLLRKDVLFLSGAPDMKYPLDKERFLIGPGAFVTILELTSGRKPISMAKPNTNLHDFVAEKYKIGDPSRVLFVGDTVLEDMAFAANCGYKKLLVFSGLSNRSCVEEWTFPEEYKPDFYAESLKSVHEAVLRVFGQKDSSK
;
A
#
# COMPACT_ATOMS: atom_id res chain seq x y z
N MET A 1 4.60 -21.71 -9.92
CA MET A 1 3.80 -20.73 -10.67
C MET A 1 2.90 -21.49 -11.63
N LYS A 2 1.58 -21.47 -11.42
CA LYS A 2 0.60 -22.06 -12.33
C LYS A 2 -0.23 -20.98 -13.03
N ASP A 3 -0.48 -21.11 -14.33
CA ASP A 3 -1.42 -20.22 -15.04
C ASP A 3 -2.85 -20.57 -14.62
N LEU A 4 -3.54 -19.64 -13.97
CA LEU A 4 -4.90 -19.84 -13.46
C LEU A 4 -5.88 -20.28 -14.57
N SER A 5 -5.68 -19.82 -15.80
CA SER A 5 -6.55 -20.14 -16.93
C SER A 5 -6.44 -21.61 -17.37
N THR A 6 -5.32 -22.26 -17.08
CA THR A 6 -5.01 -23.63 -17.52
C THR A 6 -5.38 -24.70 -16.51
N LEU A 7 -5.74 -24.31 -15.28
CA LEU A 7 -6.15 -25.24 -14.22
C LEU A 7 -7.41 -26.02 -14.61
N THR A 8 -7.47 -27.29 -14.20
CA THR A 8 -8.67 -28.13 -14.33
C THR A 8 -9.76 -27.72 -13.33
N VAL A 9 -11.01 -28.18 -13.51
CA VAL A 9 -12.11 -27.87 -12.56
C VAL A 9 -11.78 -28.32 -11.13
N PRO A 10 -11.27 -29.54 -10.87
CA PRO A 10 -10.88 -29.94 -9.51
C PRO A 10 -9.76 -29.06 -8.92
N GLU A 11 -8.75 -28.68 -9.72
CA GLU A 11 -7.70 -27.77 -9.26
C GLU A 11 -8.23 -26.37 -8.92
N LEU A 12 -9.26 -25.90 -9.64
CA LEU A 12 -9.94 -24.64 -9.34
C LEU A 12 -10.78 -24.73 -8.07
N GLU A 13 -11.46 -25.85 -7.82
CA GLU A 13 -12.17 -26.11 -6.55
C GLU A 13 -11.20 -26.09 -5.37
N ASP A 14 -10.04 -26.73 -5.50
CA ASP A 14 -8.95 -26.69 -4.52
C ASP A 14 -8.43 -25.26 -4.32
N PHE A 15 -8.22 -24.52 -5.40
CA PHE A 15 -7.82 -23.11 -5.34
C PHE A 15 -8.81 -22.28 -4.51
N PHE A 16 -10.09 -22.29 -4.87
CA PHE A 16 -11.11 -21.46 -4.20
C PHE A 16 -11.42 -21.91 -2.77
N SER A 17 -11.22 -23.17 -2.41
CA SER A 17 -11.41 -23.66 -1.03
C SER A 17 -10.22 -23.33 -0.11
N SER A 18 -9.06 -23.02 -0.70
CA SER A 18 -7.80 -22.84 0.04
C SER A 18 -7.65 -21.51 0.78
N PHE A 19 -8.55 -20.55 0.58
CA PHE A 19 -8.52 -19.23 1.23
C PHE A 19 -9.92 -18.74 1.58
N ASP A 20 -10.03 -17.90 2.60
CA ASP A 20 -11.28 -17.23 3.00
C ASP A 20 -11.22 -15.72 2.81
N HIS A 21 -10.01 -15.16 2.79
CA HIS A 21 -9.77 -13.73 2.69
C HIS A 21 -9.02 -13.45 1.39
N VAL A 22 -9.40 -12.37 0.72
CA VAL A 22 -8.73 -11.87 -0.48
C VAL A 22 -8.26 -10.46 -0.18
N LEU A 23 -6.95 -10.32 -0.02
CA LEU A 23 -6.32 -9.01 0.02
C LEU A 23 -5.91 -8.67 -1.40
N THR A 24 -6.39 -7.56 -1.94
CA THR A 24 -6.09 -7.16 -3.32
C THR A 24 -5.43 -5.80 -3.33
N ASP A 25 -4.36 -5.66 -4.10
CA ASP A 25 -3.93 -4.34 -4.53
C ASP A 25 -5.02 -3.65 -5.36
N ILE A 26 -4.86 -2.34 -5.54
CA ILE A 26 -5.84 -1.48 -6.21
C ILE A 26 -5.30 -0.97 -7.54
N ASP A 27 -4.25 -0.16 -7.50
CA ASP A 27 -3.64 0.42 -8.71
C ASP A 27 -2.94 -0.72 -9.48
N GLY A 28 -3.19 -0.89 -10.78
CA GLY A 28 -2.65 -2.01 -11.57
C GLY A 28 -3.47 -3.31 -11.50
N VAL A 29 -4.40 -3.44 -10.54
CA VAL A 29 -5.22 -4.65 -10.32
C VAL A 29 -6.71 -4.42 -10.52
N VAL A 30 -7.26 -3.40 -9.87
CA VAL A 30 -8.68 -3.02 -9.95
C VAL A 30 -8.87 -1.90 -10.96
N TRP A 31 -7.97 -0.93 -10.99
CA TRP A 31 -7.95 0.14 -11.99
C TRP A 31 -6.52 0.57 -12.29
N ASN A 32 -6.38 1.30 -13.39
CA ASN A 32 -5.23 2.14 -13.67
C ASN A 32 -5.63 3.60 -13.50
N LEU A 33 -4.65 4.52 -13.53
CA LEU A 33 -4.80 5.95 -13.18
C LEU A 33 -6.14 6.61 -13.59
N LEU A 34 -6.66 6.31 -14.79
CA LEU A 34 -7.87 6.91 -15.34
C LEU A 34 -9.08 5.95 -15.41
N HIS A 35 -8.86 4.63 -15.51
CA HIS A 35 -9.88 3.68 -15.93
C HIS A 35 -9.85 2.39 -15.11
N GLY A 36 -11.03 1.86 -14.79
CA GLY A 36 -11.19 0.52 -14.25
C GLY A 36 -10.61 -0.56 -15.17
N ILE A 37 -10.00 -1.58 -14.58
CA ILE A 37 -9.52 -2.75 -15.32
C ILE A 37 -10.73 -3.64 -15.64
N PRO A 38 -10.97 -3.95 -16.93
CA PRO A 38 -12.16 -4.71 -17.32
C PRO A 38 -12.26 -6.07 -16.61
N GLY A 39 -13.43 -6.33 -15.99
CA GLY A 39 -13.71 -7.58 -15.30
C GLY A 39 -13.21 -7.68 -13.85
N ALA A 40 -12.46 -6.69 -13.35
CA ALA A 40 -11.99 -6.69 -11.96
C ALA A 40 -13.16 -6.69 -10.96
N ASN A 41 -14.16 -5.85 -11.19
CA ASN A 41 -15.35 -5.78 -10.35
C ASN A 41 -16.18 -7.08 -10.36
N HIS A 42 -16.36 -7.70 -11.54
CA HIS A 42 -17.05 -8.99 -11.66
C HIS A 42 -16.32 -10.10 -10.90
N ALA A 43 -14.99 -10.11 -10.95
CA ALA A 43 -14.18 -11.11 -10.26
C ALA A 43 -14.30 -11.00 -8.73
N LEU A 44 -14.15 -9.79 -8.19
CA LEU A 44 -14.26 -9.57 -6.76
C LEU A 44 -15.68 -9.86 -6.25
N LYS A 45 -16.73 -9.45 -6.98
CA LYS A 45 -18.12 -9.83 -6.66
C LYS A 45 -18.34 -11.35 -6.72
N SER A 46 -17.73 -12.03 -7.69
CA SER A 46 -17.78 -13.49 -7.76
C SER A 46 -17.14 -14.14 -6.54
N LEU A 47 -16.04 -13.60 -6.02
CA LEU A 47 -15.41 -14.09 -4.79
C LEU A 47 -16.26 -13.77 -3.55
N GLU A 48 -16.88 -12.59 -3.47
CA GLU A 48 -17.85 -12.25 -2.41
C GLU A 48 -19.02 -13.23 -2.38
N ASN A 49 -19.58 -13.58 -3.55
CA ASN A 49 -20.65 -14.58 -3.67
C ASN A 49 -20.22 -15.99 -3.24
N LEU A 50 -18.91 -16.26 -3.20
CA LEU A 50 -18.33 -17.48 -2.62
C LEU A 50 -17.97 -17.32 -1.13
N ASN A 51 -18.55 -16.31 -0.47
CA ASN A 51 -18.33 -15.93 0.93
C ASN A 51 -16.86 -15.60 1.25
N LYS A 52 -16.11 -15.07 0.28
CA LYS A 52 -14.76 -14.56 0.54
C LYS A 52 -14.84 -13.12 1.03
N GLN A 53 -14.05 -12.79 2.06
CA GLN A 53 -13.92 -11.42 2.52
C GLN A 53 -12.89 -10.67 1.67
N ILE A 54 -13.32 -9.61 0.98
CA ILE A 54 -12.45 -8.79 0.15
C ILE A 54 -11.93 -7.60 0.97
N ILE A 55 -10.62 -7.36 0.91
CA ILE A 55 -9.93 -6.24 1.55
C ILE A 55 -9.00 -5.59 0.53
N PHE A 56 -9.24 -4.31 0.23
CA PHE A 56 -8.39 -3.53 -0.67
C PHE A 56 -7.17 -2.99 0.09
N ILE A 57 -5.97 -3.25 -0.42
CA ILE A 57 -4.70 -2.82 0.18
C ILE A 57 -4.00 -1.89 -0.80
N SER A 58 -3.79 -0.63 -0.44
CA SER A 58 -3.06 0.32 -1.28
C SER A 58 -1.84 0.85 -0.54
N ASN A 59 -0.75 1.15 -1.26
CA ASN A 59 0.36 1.96 -0.73
C ASN A 59 0.08 3.47 -0.84
N ASN A 60 -1.00 3.87 -1.50
CA ASN A 60 -1.27 5.26 -1.85
C ASN A 60 -1.82 6.07 -0.67
N THR A 61 -1.11 7.13 -0.29
CA THR A 61 -1.53 8.11 0.74
C THR A 61 -1.90 9.49 0.18
N THR A 62 -1.96 9.62 -1.15
CA THR A 62 -2.34 10.87 -1.85
C THR A 62 -3.85 11.12 -1.84
N ARG A 63 -4.65 10.14 -1.43
CA ARG A 63 -6.12 10.18 -1.38
C ARG A 63 -6.60 9.99 0.04
N SER A 64 -7.68 10.67 0.42
CA SER A 64 -8.40 10.36 1.65
C SER A 64 -9.12 9.01 1.52
N ALA A 65 -9.50 8.41 2.66
CA ALA A 65 -10.35 7.22 2.69
C ALA A 65 -11.65 7.45 1.89
N ASP A 66 -12.33 8.57 2.13
CA ASP A 66 -13.57 8.94 1.42
C ASP A 66 -13.39 9.04 -0.10
N ALA A 67 -12.25 9.57 -0.56
CA ALA A 67 -11.95 9.67 -1.98
C ALA A 67 -11.72 8.29 -2.61
N LEU A 68 -11.05 7.38 -1.87
CA LEU A 68 -10.87 6.00 -2.29
C LEU A 68 -12.19 5.24 -2.36
N GLU A 69 -13.02 5.35 -1.31
CA GLU A 69 -14.35 4.75 -1.27
C GLU A 69 -15.25 5.27 -2.39
N THR A 70 -15.24 6.58 -2.64
CA THR A 70 -15.97 7.19 -3.76
C THR A 70 -15.54 6.60 -5.10
N ARG A 71 -14.23 6.36 -5.29
CA ARG A 71 -13.73 5.75 -6.51
C ARG A 71 -14.13 4.27 -6.62
N LEU A 72 -13.98 3.49 -5.55
CA LEU A 72 -14.43 2.09 -5.53
C LEU A 72 -15.93 1.99 -5.84
N LYS A 73 -16.75 2.88 -5.28
CA LYS A 73 -18.18 2.95 -5.62
C LYS A 73 -18.42 3.21 -7.11
N ALA A 74 -17.66 4.14 -7.71
CA ALA A 74 -17.78 4.44 -9.14
C ALA A 74 -17.41 3.25 -10.03
N GLU A 75 -16.52 2.37 -9.57
CA GLU A 75 -16.15 1.11 -10.24
C GLU A 75 -17.17 -0.03 -9.98
N GLY A 76 -18.22 0.25 -9.20
CA GLY A 76 -19.36 -0.64 -8.98
C GLY A 76 -19.26 -1.53 -7.74
N PHE A 77 -18.39 -1.20 -6.77
CA PHE A 77 -18.32 -1.86 -5.47
C PHE A 77 -19.33 -1.26 -4.47
N ASP A 78 -19.84 -2.08 -3.54
CA ASP A 78 -20.79 -1.62 -2.52
C ASP A 78 -20.07 -1.07 -1.29
N LEU A 79 -20.32 0.20 -0.97
CA LEU A 79 -19.74 0.92 0.18
C LEU A 79 -19.96 0.21 1.51
N GLN A 80 -21.08 -0.50 1.69
CA GLN A 80 -21.36 -1.17 2.97
C GLN A 80 -20.40 -2.33 3.25
N THR A 81 -19.73 -2.82 2.21
CA THR A 81 -18.85 -4.01 2.26
C THR A 81 -17.39 -3.67 1.96
N ILE A 82 -17.08 -2.42 1.60
CA ILE A 82 -15.71 -2.02 1.25
C ILE A 82 -14.84 -2.01 2.51
N ASN A 83 -13.98 -3.02 2.60
CA ASN A 83 -12.86 -3.03 3.52
C ASN A 83 -11.63 -2.51 2.78
N HIS A 84 -11.00 -1.44 3.27
CA HIS A 84 -9.77 -0.95 2.67
C HIS A 84 -8.73 -0.57 3.73
N VAL A 85 -7.47 -0.61 3.34
CA VAL A 85 -6.32 -0.19 4.12
C VAL A 85 -5.33 0.54 3.23
N SER A 86 -4.91 1.71 3.70
CA SER A 86 -3.75 2.45 3.21
C SER A 86 -2.74 2.63 4.36
N PRO A 87 -1.52 3.13 4.10
CA PRO A 87 -0.51 3.28 5.14
C PRO A 87 -0.92 4.27 6.25
N ALA A 88 -1.73 5.29 5.95
CA ALA A 88 -2.09 6.33 6.91
C ALA A 88 -2.84 5.78 8.15
N PRO A 89 -3.93 4.98 8.03
CA PRO A 89 -4.53 4.29 9.17
C PRO A 89 -3.56 3.42 9.98
N ALA A 90 -2.65 2.70 9.32
CA ALA A 90 -1.66 1.85 10.00
C ALA A 90 -0.64 2.67 10.80
N MET A 91 -0.18 3.81 10.26
CA MET A 91 0.68 4.76 11.00
C MET A 91 -0.04 5.34 12.22
N ILE A 92 -1.32 5.71 12.07
CA ILE A 92 -2.15 6.24 13.15
C ILE A 92 -2.28 5.20 14.28
N ASP A 93 -2.65 3.97 13.94
CA ASP A 93 -2.78 2.87 14.92
C ASP A 93 -1.46 2.61 15.65
N TYR A 94 -0.34 2.55 14.92
CA TYR A 94 0.98 2.40 15.51
C TYR A 94 1.28 3.51 16.53
N LEU A 95 1.09 4.78 16.15
CA LEU A 95 1.35 5.92 17.04
C LEU A 95 0.42 5.91 18.27
N GLN A 96 -0.83 5.47 18.12
CA GLN A 96 -1.76 5.29 19.24
C GLN A 96 -1.27 4.21 20.19
N LYS A 97 -0.81 3.05 19.68
CA LYS A 97 -0.21 1.97 20.47
C LYS A 97 1.07 2.41 21.19
N GLN A 98 1.85 3.30 20.58
CA GLN A 98 2.99 3.96 21.23
C GLN A 98 2.59 5.02 22.29
N ASN A 99 1.29 5.22 22.54
CA ASN A 99 0.77 6.28 23.40
C ASN A 99 1.29 7.68 23.03
N PHE A 100 1.55 7.92 21.74
CA PHE A 100 2.23 9.14 21.29
C PHE A 100 1.46 10.42 21.68
N THR A 101 0.13 10.38 21.64
CA THR A 101 -0.72 11.51 22.06
C THR A 101 -0.51 11.94 23.52
N LYS A 102 -0.09 11.02 24.41
CA LYS A 102 0.21 11.33 25.82
C LYS A 102 1.54 12.06 26.02
N THR A 103 2.42 12.02 25.03
CA THR A 103 3.74 12.69 25.10
C THR A 103 3.64 14.21 24.89
N ASN A 104 2.50 14.71 24.39
CA ASN A 104 2.30 16.09 23.94
C ASN A 104 3.31 16.55 22.85
N LYS A 105 4.05 15.61 22.24
CA LYS A 105 4.96 15.89 21.12
C LYS A 105 4.18 16.09 19.82
N ARG A 106 4.85 16.71 18.85
CA ARG A 106 4.37 16.96 17.49
C ARG A 106 4.98 15.98 16.50
N ILE A 107 4.30 15.80 15.37
CA ILE A 107 4.76 15.00 14.24
C ILE A 107 5.18 15.94 13.11
N PHE A 108 6.43 15.86 12.67
CA PHE A 108 6.85 16.51 11.43
C PHE A 108 6.51 15.59 10.26
N VAL A 109 5.74 16.10 9.31
CA VAL A 109 5.23 15.29 8.20
C VAL A 109 5.80 15.83 6.90
N ILE A 110 6.47 14.97 6.13
CA ILE A 110 6.65 15.13 4.69
C ILE A 110 5.55 14.29 4.06
N GLY A 111 4.55 14.95 3.47
CA GLY A 111 3.37 14.25 2.97
C GLY A 111 2.26 15.20 2.50
N MET A 112 1.42 14.73 1.58
CA MET A 112 0.28 15.48 1.07
C MET A 112 -0.80 15.73 2.14
N THR A 113 -1.70 16.69 1.83
CA THR A 113 -2.80 17.11 2.72
C THR A 113 -3.65 15.96 3.29
N PRO A 114 -4.03 14.91 2.51
CA PRO A 114 -4.85 13.83 3.05
C PRO A 114 -4.20 13.09 4.23
N LEU A 115 -2.90 12.80 4.16
CA LEU A 115 -2.16 12.19 5.27
C LEU A 115 -2.14 13.11 6.50
N ARG A 116 -1.87 14.41 6.29
CA ARG A 116 -1.85 15.41 7.37
C ARG A 116 -3.21 15.52 8.06
N GLN A 117 -4.27 15.58 7.28
CA GLN A 117 -5.64 15.71 7.78
C GLN A 117 -6.04 14.47 8.58
N ALA A 118 -5.73 13.26 8.09
CA ALA A 118 -5.99 12.03 8.81
C ALA A 118 -5.28 11.98 10.19
N LEU A 119 -4.04 12.46 10.27
CA LEU A 119 -3.30 12.55 11.54
C LEU A 119 -3.95 13.57 12.50
N ILE A 120 -4.38 14.73 12.00
CA ILE A 120 -5.05 15.75 12.81
C ILE A 120 -6.37 15.23 13.36
N GLU A 121 -7.19 14.59 12.51
CA GLU A 121 -8.47 14.00 12.89
C GLU A 121 -8.32 12.88 13.92
N ALA A 122 -7.22 12.13 13.86
CA ALA A 122 -6.87 11.14 14.87
C ALA A 122 -6.33 11.73 16.19
N GLY A 123 -6.27 13.07 16.30
CA GLY A 123 -5.88 13.79 17.52
C GLY A 123 -4.39 14.08 17.65
N PHE A 124 -3.59 13.89 16.59
CA PHE A 124 -2.17 14.22 16.60
C PHE A 124 -1.92 15.71 16.32
N LYS A 125 -0.85 16.25 16.90
CA LYS A 125 -0.38 17.61 16.63
C LYS A 125 0.72 17.55 15.58
N LEU A 126 0.63 18.38 14.54
CA LEU A 126 1.66 18.46 13.51
C LEU A 126 2.63 19.61 13.81
N ALA A 127 3.91 19.41 13.48
CA ALA A 127 4.91 20.46 13.48
C ALA A 127 4.82 21.28 12.18
N GLU A 128 5.27 22.52 12.23
CA GLU A 128 5.23 23.40 11.07
C GLU A 128 6.27 23.00 10.02
N ASN A 129 5.82 22.93 8.77
CA ASN A 129 6.70 22.84 7.62
C ASN A 129 7.54 24.13 7.49
N GLY A 130 8.68 24.01 6.80
CA GLY A 130 9.42 25.17 6.33
C GLY A 130 8.68 25.94 5.24
N PRO A 131 9.09 27.19 4.96
CA PRO A 131 8.53 27.99 3.88
C PRO A 131 8.80 27.34 2.50
N ASP A 132 7.92 27.61 1.54
CA ASP A 132 8.05 27.10 0.16
C ASP A 132 9.26 27.65 -0.57
N ARG A 133 9.69 28.87 -0.20
CA ARG A 133 10.84 29.55 -0.78
C ARG A 133 11.67 30.18 0.32
N VAL A 134 12.98 30.07 0.17
CA VAL A 134 13.97 30.72 1.02
C VAL A 134 14.86 31.58 0.13
N LYS A 135 15.43 32.64 0.70
CA LYS A 135 16.45 33.42 0.00
C LYS A 135 17.73 32.59 -0.09
N GLU A 136 18.42 32.73 -1.22
CA GLU A 136 19.64 31.97 -1.53
C GLU A 136 20.82 32.45 -0.65
N SER A 137 20.86 31.92 0.57
CA SER A 137 21.91 32.16 1.56
C SER A 137 22.06 30.91 2.41
N VAL A 138 23.28 30.38 2.49
CA VAL A 138 23.58 29.21 3.34
C VAL A 138 23.24 29.50 4.80
N ALA A 139 23.48 30.73 5.27
CA ALA A 139 23.19 31.11 6.65
C ALA A 139 21.68 31.14 6.95
N GLU A 140 20.87 31.67 6.02
CA GLU A 140 19.41 31.70 6.19
C GLU A 140 18.79 30.31 6.04
N TYR A 141 19.29 29.50 5.10
CA TYR A 141 18.90 28.10 4.97
C TYR A 141 19.22 27.32 6.27
N ALA A 142 20.44 27.47 6.78
CA ALA A 142 20.87 26.82 8.02
C ALA A 142 20.00 27.23 9.22
N SER A 143 19.68 28.52 9.37
CA SER A 143 18.88 28.98 10.52
C SER A 143 17.45 28.43 10.51
N LEU A 144 16.86 28.19 9.33
CA LEU A 144 15.53 27.58 9.19
C LEU A 144 15.53 26.07 9.45
N CYS A 145 16.63 25.38 9.16
CA CYS A 145 16.65 23.92 9.15
C CYS A 145 17.35 23.28 10.35
N ILE A 146 18.26 24.00 11.00
CA ILE A 146 19.08 23.49 12.12
C ILE A 146 18.48 23.89 13.47
N ALA A 147 17.47 24.76 13.50
CA ALA A 147 16.77 25.11 14.72
C ALA A 147 16.14 23.85 15.35
N GLU A 148 16.66 23.46 16.51
CA GLU A 148 16.14 22.33 17.27
C GLU A 148 14.71 22.64 17.74
N ASP A 149 13.79 21.74 17.44
CA ASP A 149 12.43 21.76 17.99
C ASP A 149 12.22 20.50 18.84
N ASP A 150 12.42 20.66 20.14
CA ASP A 150 12.20 19.61 21.14
C ASP A 150 10.74 19.20 21.28
N SER A 151 9.79 19.95 20.70
CA SER A 151 8.41 19.50 20.64
C SER A 151 8.21 18.37 19.62
N VAL A 152 9.08 18.18 18.63
CA VAL A 152 8.94 17.10 17.64
C VAL A 152 9.32 15.76 18.27
N GLY A 153 8.44 14.76 18.17
CA GLY A 153 8.70 13.40 18.66
C GLY A 153 8.65 12.33 17.56
N ALA A 154 8.20 12.69 16.36
CA ALA A 154 8.13 11.78 15.23
C ALA A 154 8.34 12.53 13.91
N VAL A 155 8.95 11.85 12.94
CA VAL A 155 9.00 12.23 11.53
C VAL A 155 8.27 11.16 10.73
N ILE A 156 7.32 11.58 9.91
CA ILE A 156 6.66 10.74 8.91
C ILE A 156 7.10 11.22 7.52
N ALA A 157 7.66 10.30 6.73
CA ALA A 157 8.06 10.58 5.35
C ALA A 157 7.23 9.79 4.36
N ASP A 158 6.55 10.50 3.47
CA ASP A 158 5.70 9.97 2.43
C ASP A 158 5.70 10.92 1.21
N ILE A 159 4.84 10.67 0.23
CA ILE A 159 4.76 11.48 -0.97
C ILE A 159 4.30 12.91 -0.65
N ASP A 160 5.13 13.88 -1.02
CA ASP A 160 4.85 15.31 -0.91
C ASP A 160 5.26 15.99 -2.21
N ILE A 161 4.27 16.36 -3.03
CA ILE A 161 4.52 17.01 -4.33
C ILE A 161 5.13 18.41 -4.19
N ASN A 162 5.03 19.01 -3.00
CA ASN A 162 5.61 20.31 -2.68
C ASN A 162 6.89 20.17 -1.84
N LEU A 163 7.48 18.97 -1.79
CA LEU A 163 8.73 18.74 -1.06
C LEU A 163 9.82 19.71 -1.53
N ASN A 164 10.49 20.31 -0.56
CA ASN A 164 11.59 21.23 -0.77
C ASN A 164 12.79 20.87 0.13
N SER A 165 13.94 21.50 -0.15
CA SER A 165 15.18 21.25 0.59
C SER A 165 15.05 21.56 2.09
N VAL A 166 14.28 22.59 2.45
CA VAL A 166 14.07 23.00 3.84
C VAL A 166 13.38 21.89 4.62
N ASN A 167 12.31 21.31 4.10
CA ASN A 167 11.59 20.23 4.76
C ASN A 167 12.45 18.96 4.87
N MET A 168 13.24 18.63 3.84
CA MET A 168 14.19 17.51 3.91
C MET A 168 15.24 17.71 5.01
N GLN A 169 15.81 18.92 5.10
CA GLN A 169 16.82 19.21 6.11
C GLN A 169 16.24 19.27 7.52
N LYS A 170 15.02 19.82 7.71
CA LYS A 170 14.31 19.78 8.99
C LYS A 170 14.05 18.34 9.43
N ALA A 171 13.54 17.48 8.53
CA ALA A 171 13.36 16.06 8.82
C ALA A 171 14.67 15.40 9.25
N LEU A 172 15.77 15.63 8.53
CA LEU A 172 17.09 15.13 8.91
C LEU A 172 17.49 15.63 10.31
N THR A 173 17.40 16.93 10.58
CA THR A 173 17.74 17.51 11.89
C THR A 173 16.98 16.81 13.02
N PHE A 174 15.68 16.57 12.86
CA PHE A 174 14.90 15.84 13.87
C PHE A 174 15.30 14.37 13.99
N LEU A 175 15.62 13.70 12.88
CA LEU A 175 16.00 12.28 12.84
C LEU A 175 17.40 11.99 13.42
N LEU A 176 18.27 13.00 13.56
CA LEU A 176 19.55 12.86 14.26
C LEU A 176 19.35 12.55 15.76
N ARG A 177 18.18 12.88 16.33
CA ARG A 177 17.83 12.50 17.70
C ARG A 177 17.26 11.09 17.74
N LYS A 178 17.82 10.24 18.60
CA LYS A 178 17.46 8.81 18.68
C LYS A 178 16.06 8.54 19.24
N ASP A 179 15.54 9.47 20.04
CA ASP A 179 14.20 9.40 20.63
C ASP A 179 13.08 9.81 19.66
N VAL A 180 13.42 10.40 18.50
CA VAL A 180 12.45 10.72 17.45
C VAL A 180 12.12 9.45 16.67
N LEU A 181 10.82 9.13 16.63
CA LEU A 181 10.29 8.06 15.80
C LEU A 181 10.45 8.42 14.32
N PHE A 182 10.78 7.42 13.50
CA PHE A 182 10.86 7.57 12.05
C PHE A 182 9.90 6.58 11.42
N LEU A 183 8.86 7.08 10.76
CA LEU A 183 7.89 6.26 10.02
C LEU A 183 7.91 6.64 8.55
N SER A 184 7.53 5.70 7.69
CA SER A 184 7.35 5.96 6.27
C SER A 184 6.07 5.32 5.72
N GLY A 185 5.51 5.95 4.69
CA GLY A 185 4.45 5.37 3.87
C GLY A 185 5.00 4.53 2.72
N ALA A 186 4.47 4.78 1.52
CA ALA A 186 4.86 4.13 0.27
C ALA A 186 6.40 4.10 0.08
N PRO A 187 7.03 2.94 -0.12
CA PRO A 187 8.46 2.83 -0.41
C PRO A 187 8.77 2.94 -1.90
N ASP A 188 7.78 3.21 -2.74
CA ASP A 188 7.87 3.27 -4.19
C ASP A 188 8.98 4.24 -4.63
N MET A 189 9.95 3.75 -5.39
CA MET A 189 11.02 4.57 -5.95
C MET A 189 10.55 5.41 -7.15
N LYS A 190 9.50 4.94 -7.83
CA LYS A 190 8.95 5.52 -9.05
C LYS A 190 7.44 5.46 -8.99
N TYR A 191 6.78 6.54 -9.39
CA TYR A 191 5.34 6.55 -9.60
C TYR A 191 5.05 6.60 -11.11
N PRO A 192 4.54 5.52 -11.73
CA PRO A 192 4.37 5.45 -13.18
C PRO A 192 3.28 6.42 -13.66
N LEU A 193 3.58 7.17 -14.72
CA LEU A 193 2.57 7.95 -15.46
C LEU A 193 2.08 7.16 -16.69
N ASP A 194 3.00 6.47 -17.35
CA ASP A 194 2.76 5.52 -18.44
C ASP A 194 3.93 4.53 -18.54
N LYS A 195 4.05 3.84 -19.68
CA LYS A 195 5.08 2.81 -19.93
C LYS A 195 6.52 3.33 -19.88
N GLU A 196 6.76 4.60 -20.18
CA GLU A 196 8.11 5.17 -20.33
C GLU A 196 8.41 6.28 -19.32
N ARG A 197 7.38 6.92 -18.76
CA ARG A 197 7.51 8.11 -17.90
C ARG A 197 7.06 7.82 -16.47
N PHE A 198 7.81 8.34 -15.51
CA PHE A 198 7.55 8.21 -14.09
C PHE A 198 7.87 9.50 -13.34
N LEU A 199 7.17 9.74 -12.24
CA LEU A 199 7.56 10.70 -11.21
C LEU A 199 8.52 10.03 -10.23
N ILE A 200 9.31 10.84 -9.52
CA ILE A 200 10.10 10.37 -8.39
C ILE A 200 9.13 9.96 -7.28
N GLY A 201 9.20 8.70 -6.86
CA GLY A 201 8.37 8.19 -5.78
C GLY A 201 8.91 8.57 -4.40
N PRO A 202 8.09 8.46 -3.34
CA PRO A 202 8.47 8.76 -1.97
C PRO A 202 9.70 7.99 -1.48
N GLY A 203 9.90 6.76 -1.94
CA GLY A 203 11.03 5.91 -1.58
C GLY A 203 12.38 6.56 -1.85
N ALA A 204 12.51 7.37 -2.90
CA ALA A 204 13.75 8.08 -3.21
C ALA A 204 14.09 9.12 -2.13
N PHE A 205 13.10 9.85 -1.63
CA PHE A 205 13.29 10.84 -0.58
C PHE A 205 13.49 10.18 0.80
N VAL A 206 12.76 9.09 1.07
CA VAL A 206 12.97 8.27 2.27
C VAL A 206 14.41 7.73 2.30
N THR A 207 14.92 7.22 1.17
CA THR A 207 16.31 6.74 1.05
C THR A 207 17.33 7.82 1.38
N ILE A 208 17.10 9.06 0.95
CA ILE A 208 17.97 10.20 1.31
C ILE A 208 18.01 10.38 2.83
N LEU A 209 16.84 10.37 3.49
CA LEU A 209 16.76 10.50 4.95
C LEU A 209 17.43 9.31 5.65
N GLU A 210 17.25 8.09 5.15
CA GLU A 210 17.91 6.89 5.71
C GLU A 210 19.43 7.00 5.68
N LEU A 211 19.99 7.31 4.51
CA LEU A 211 21.43 7.39 4.31
C LEU A 211 22.05 8.51 5.14
N THR A 212 21.38 9.66 5.21
CA THR A 212 21.93 10.85 5.90
C THR A 212 21.74 10.81 7.42
N SER A 213 20.65 10.24 7.92
CA SER A 213 20.40 10.09 9.36
C SER A 213 21.01 8.82 9.96
N GLY A 214 21.32 7.81 9.14
CA GLY A 214 21.71 6.47 9.60
C GLY A 214 20.58 5.70 10.29
N ARG A 215 19.32 6.13 10.12
CA ARG A 215 18.11 5.53 10.71
C ARG A 215 17.28 4.87 9.61
N LYS A 216 16.72 3.68 9.87
CA LYS A 216 15.67 3.10 9.03
C LYS A 216 14.28 3.50 9.56
N PRO A 217 13.31 3.83 8.69
CA PRO A 217 11.95 4.10 9.10
C PRO A 217 11.24 2.79 9.44
N ILE A 218 10.20 2.92 10.25
CA ILE A 218 9.19 1.89 10.44
C ILE A 218 8.19 2.09 9.30
N SER A 219 8.29 1.27 8.26
CA SER A 219 7.41 1.33 7.10
C SER A 219 6.06 0.67 7.41
N MET A 220 4.98 1.36 7.05
CA MET A 220 3.58 0.91 7.18
C MET A 220 2.95 0.60 5.81
N ALA A 221 3.77 0.18 4.86
CA ALA A 221 3.40 -0.09 3.48
C ALA A 221 3.97 -1.42 3.01
N LYS A 222 3.41 -2.00 1.94
CA LYS A 222 3.97 -3.18 1.27
C LYS A 222 5.40 -2.85 0.79
N PRO A 223 6.40 -3.74 0.92
CA PRO A 223 6.32 -5.15 1.34
C PRO A 223 6.53 -5.43 2.84
N ASN A 224 6.44 -4.41 3.71
CA ASN A 224 6.72 -4.55 5.13
C ASN A 224 5.54 -5.22 5.89
N THR A 225 5.86 -6.13 6.82
CA THR A 225 4.87 -6.90 7.59
C THR A 225 4.11 -6.08 8.63
N ASN A 226 4.56 -4.88 9.01
CA ASN A 226 3.80 -4.02 9.94
C ASN A 226 2.39 -3.71 9.42
N LEU A 227 2.23 -3.61 8.09
CA LEU A 227 0.92 -3.45 7.47
C LEU A 227 0.05 -4.70 7.65
N HIS A 228 0.63 -5.90 7.59
CA HIS A 228 -0.09 -7.15 7.85
C HIS A 228 -0.62 -7.18 9.28
N ASP A 229 0.19 -6.86 10.28
CA ASP A 229 -0.25 -6.91 11.68
C ASP A 229 -1.49 -6.04 11.90
N PHE A 230 -1.50 -4.82 11.33
CA PHE A 230 -2.66 -3.94 11.37
C PHE A 230 -3.89 -4.54 10.65
N VAL A 231 -3.71 -5.07 9.43
CA VAL A 231 -4.80 -5.67 8.64
C VAL A 231 -5.36 -6.90 9.34
N ALA A 232 -4.50 -7.77 9.85
CA ALA A 232 -4.87 -9.02 10.50
C ALA A 232 -5.65 -8.77 11.80
N GLU A 233 -5.23 -7.80 12.61
CA GLU A 233 -5.98 -7.38 13.80
C GLU A 233 -7.34 -6.77 13.43
N LYS A 234 -7.34 -5.81 12.49
CA LYS A 234 -8.55 -5.09 12.07
C LYS A 234 -9.63 -6.02 11.51
N TYR A 235 -9.24 -7.00 10.70
CA TYR A 235 -10.17 -7.92 10.02
C TYR A 235 -10.19 -9.33 10.59
N LYS A 236 -9.54 -9.55 11.75
CA LYS A 236 -9.53 -10.83 12.48
C LYS A 236 -9.02 -12.01 11.65
N ILE A 237 -7.96 -11.78 10.87
CA ILE A 237 -7.30 -12.81 10.08
C ILE A 237 -6.47 -13.68 11.03
N GLY A 238 -6.95 -14.89 11.33
CA GLY A 238 -6.28 -15.81 12.26
C GLY A 238 -5.21 -16.71 11.63
N ASP A 239 -5.36 -17.05 10.34
CA ASP A 239 -4.44 -17.92 9.61
C ASP A 239 -4.02 -17.26 8.29
N PRO A 240 -2.77 -16.75 8.19
CA PRO A 240 -2.26 -16.12 6.98
C PRO A 240 -2.28 -17.05 5.75
N SER A 241 -2.18 -18.37 5.94
CA SER A 241 -2.20 -19.32 4.82
C SER A 241 -3.56 -19.40 4.14
N ARG A 242 -4.63 -18.92 4.80
CA ARG A 242 -5.99 -18.79 4.24
C ARG A 242 -6.26 -17.42 3.62
N VAL A 243 -5.22 -16.65 3.36
CA VAL A 243 -5.28 -15.38 2.63
C VAL A 243 -4.73 -15.58 1.21
N LEU A 244 -5.49 -15.14 0.21
CA LEU A 244 -4.98 -14.90 -1.14
C LEU A 244 -4.64 -13.43 -1.28
N PHE A 245 -3.38 -13.12 -1.57
CA PHE A 245 -2.96 -11.79 -1.97
C PHE A 245 -2.92 -11.67 -3.49
N VAL A 246 -3.65 -10.71 -4.05
CA VAL A 246 -3.67 -10.39 -5.47
C VAL A 246 -2.90 -9.09 -5.70
N GLY A 247 -1.90 -9.12 -6.56
CA GLY A 247 -1.06 -7.97 -6.85
C GLY A 247 -0.51 -7.96 -8.26
N ASP A 248 -0.01 -6.81 -8.70
CA ASP A 248 0.57 -6.62 -10.04
C ASP A 248 2.09 -6.47 -10.01
N THR A 249 2.72 -6.41 -8.82
CA THR A 249 4.14 -6.09 -8.68
C THR A 249 4.89 -7.16 -7.88
N VAL A 250 5.96 -7.73 -8.44
CA VAL A 250 6.74 -8.79 -7.76
C VAL A 250 7.44 -8.28 -6.50
N LEU A 251 8.15 -7.15 -6.60
CA LEU A 251 8.97 -6.62 -5.50
C LEU A 251 8.15 -5.96 -4.37
N GLU A 252 6.86 -5.73 -4.59
CA GLU A 252 5.97 -5.11 -3.61
C GLU A 252 4.91 -6.11 -3.16
N ASP A 253 4.01 -6.52 -4.05
CA ASP A 253 2.90 -7.38 -3.67
C ASP A 253 3.31 -8.82 -3.40
N MET A 254 4.10 -9.43 -4.29
CA MET A 254 4.51 -10.82 -4.09
C MET A 254 5.51 -10.92 -2.94
N ALA A 255 6.36 -9.93 -2.77
CA ALA A 255 7.23 -9.78 -1.61
C ALA A 255 6.42 -9.61 -0.31
N PHE A 256 5.40 -8.73 -0.30
CA PHE A 256 4.50 -8.56 0.85
C PHE A 256 3.82 -9.88 1.21
N ALA A 257 3.20 -10.52 0.23
CA ALA A 257 2.49 -11.76 0.39
C ALA A 257 3.40 -12.89 0.90
N ALA A 258 4.63 -12.99 0.36
CA ALA A 258 5.63 -13.93 0.85
C ALA A 258 6.01 -13.66 2.31
N ASN A 259 6.31 -12.40 2.65
CA ASN A 259 6.69 -11.99 4.01
C ASN A 259 5.57 -12.24 5.04
N CYS A 260 4.31 -12.21 4.60
CA CYS A 260 3.15 -12.43 5.46
C CYS A 260 2.65 -13.88 5.46
N GLY A 261 3.26 -14.78 4.66
CA GLY A 261 2.81 -16.18 4.55
C GLY A 261 1.48 -16.37 3.80
N TYR A 262 1.12 -15.42 2.93
CA TYR A 262 -0.08 -15.49 2.09
C TYR A 262 0.14 -16.32 0.85
N LYS A 263 -0.96 -16.83 0.29
CA LYS A 263 -1.00 -17.32 -1.09
C LYS A 263 -0.87 -16.14 -2.05
N LYS A 264 -0.19 -16.34 -3.18
CA LYS A 264 0.18 -15.29 -4.13
C LYS A 264 -0.49 -15.49 -5.48
N LEU A 265 -1.26 -14.51 -5.92
CA LEU A 265 -1.75 -14.37 -7.29
C LEU A 265 -1.18 -13.11 -7.94
N LEU A 266 -0.28 -13.28 -8.90
CA LEU A 266 0.27 -12.18 -9.70
C LEU A 266 -0.62 -11.94 -10.93
N VAL A 267 -1.05 -10.70 -11.15
CA VAL A 267 -1.78 -10.30 -12.36
C VAL A 267 -0.92 -9.43 -13.29
N PHE A 268 -1.19 -9.49 -14.60
CA PHE A 268 -0.42 -8.76 -15.62
C PHE A 268 -1.11 -7.47 -16.12
N SER A 269 -2.12 -6.99 -15.39
CA SER A 269 -2.87 -5.78 -15.74
C SER A 269 -2.18 -4.46 -15.37
N GLY A 270 -1.04 -4.55 -14.65
CA GLY A 270 -0.27 -3.41 -14.16
C GLY A 270 1.22 -3.49 -14.52
N LEU A 271 2.11 -3.45 -13.53
CA LEU A 271 3.56 -3.34 -13.75
C LEU A 271 4.25 -4.64 -14.17
N SER A 272 3.83 -5.79 -13.64
CA SER A 272 4.37 -7.08 -14.06
C SER A 272 3.72 -7.57 -15.34
N ASN A 273 4.44 -8.41 -16.07
CA ASN A 273 3.96 -9.04 -17.29
C ASN A 273 4.37 -10.52 -17.32
N ARG A 274 3.98 -11.22 -18.38
CA ARG A 274 4.25 -12.65 -18.56
C ARG A 274 5.74 -13.00 -18.50
N SER A 275 6.64 -12.15 -18.99
CA SER A 275 8.08 -12.37 -18.89
C SER A 275 8.56 -12.40 -17.44
N CYS A 276 7.89 -11.74 -16.50
CA CYS A 276 8.25 -11.81 -15.07
C CYS A 276 8.15 -13.24 -14.51
N VAL A 277 7.28 -14.10 -15.06
CA VAL A 277 7.14 -15.51 -14.63
C VAL A 277 7.89 -16.50 -15.54
N GLU A 278 8.08 -16.17 -16.81
CA GLU A 278 8.81 -17.01 -17.78
C GLU A 278 10.34 -16.86 -17.64
N GLU A 279 10.81 -15.64 -17.33
CA GLU A 279 12.21 -15.27 -17.17
C GLU A 279 12.47 -14.83 -15.73
N TRP A 280 12.18 -15.73 -14.78
CA TRP A 280 12.24 -15.42 -13.35
C TRP A 280 13.64 -15.01 -12.90
N THR A 281 13.80 -13.75 -12.48
CA THR A 281 15.07 -13.16 -12.00
C THR A 281 14.96 -12.57 -10.59
N PHE A 282 13.80 -12.72 -9.95
CA PHE A 282 13.51 -12.22 -8.60
C PHE A 282 13.84 -13.28 -7.53
N PRO A 283 13.86 -12.93 -6.24
CA PRO A 283 14.01 -13.91 -5.15
C PRO A 283 12.98 -15.05 -5.23
N GLU A 284 13.39 -16.27 -4.88
CA GLU A 284 12.58 -17.49 -5.02
C GLU A 284 11.32 -17.46 -4.15
N GLU A 285 11.42 -16.88 -2.96
CA GLU A 285 10.33 -16.69 -2.01
C GLU A 285 9.19 -15.84 -2.58
N TYR A 286 9.48 -14.96 -3.53
CA TYR A 286 8.50 -14.06 -4.16
C TYR A 286 7.76 -14.73 -5.33
N LYS A 287 8.09 -15.98 -5.66
CA LYS A 287 7.37 -16.70 -6.72
C LYS A 287 5.87 -16.74 -6.42
N PRO A 288 5.02 -16.34 -7.37
CA PRO A 288 3.59 -16.48 -7.20
C PRO A 288 3.18 -17.96 -7.21
N ASP A 289 2.16 -18.30 -6.44
CA ASP A 289 1.54 -19.63 -6.53
C ASP A 289 0.82 -19.75 -7.88
N PHE A 290 0.07 -18.69 -8.22
CA PHE A 290 -0.73 -18.57 -9.44
C PHE A 290 -0.46 -17.25 -10.15
N TYR A 291 -0.63 -17.22 -11.46
CA TYR A 291 -0.65 -15.98 -12.24
C TYR A 291 -1.82 -15.93 -13.21
N ALA A 292 -2.21 -14.73 -13.61
CA ALA A 292 -3.31 -14.48 -14.53
C ALA A 292 -3.10 -13.20 -15.35
N GLU A 293 -3.74 -13.10 -16.51
CA GLU A 293 -3.69 -11.86 -17.32
C GLU A 293 -4.29 -10.66 -16.58
N SER A 294 -5.39 -10.88 -15.86
CA SER A 294 -6.04 -9.89 -14.99
C SER A 294 -7.01 -10.58 -14.04
N LEU A 295 -7.64 -9.81 -13.13
CA LEU A 295 -8.74 -10.31 -12.31
C LEU A 295 -9.90 -10.91 -13.14
N LYS A 296 -10.09 -10.50 -14.40
CA LYS A 296 -11.09 -11.11 -15.28
C LYS A 296 -10.93 -12.64 -15.37
N SER A 297 -9.70 -13.14 -15.41
CA SER A 297 -9.43 -14.59 -15.45
C SER A 297 -9.92 -15.31 -14.20
N VAL A 298 -9.95 -14.63 -13.04
CA VAL A 298 -10.53 -15.16 -11.81
C VAL A 298 -12.05 -15.29 -11.92
N HIS A 299 -12.72 -14.28 -12.49
CA HIS A 299 -14.16 -14.36 -12.77
C HIS A 299 -14.50 -15.52 -13.71
N GLU A 300 -13.74 -15.66 -14.81
CA GLU A 300 -13.89 -16.75 -15.76
C GLU A 300 -13.65 -18.11 -15.09
N ALA A 301 -12.67 -18.22 -14.19
CA ALA A 301 -12.43 -19.42 -13.39
C ALA A 301 -13.61 -19.75 -12.44
N VAL A 302 -14.21 -18.75 -11.80
CA VAL A 302 -15.43 -18.96 -10.99
C VAL A 302 -16.57 -19.49 -11.86
N LEU A 303 -16.80 -18.92 -13.04
CA LEU A 303 -17.86 -19.38 -13.95
C LEU A 303 -17.65 -20.83 -14.41
N ARG A 304 -16.39 -21.25 -14.63
CA ARG A 304 -16.07 -22.63 -15.02
C ARG A 304 -16.44 -23.66 -13.94
N VAL A 305 -16.32 -23.29 -12.66
CA VAL A 305 -16.62 -24.19 -11.53
C VAL A 305 -18.08 -24.08 -11.09
N PHE A 306 -18.60 -22.85 -10.99
CA PHE A 306 -19.87 -22.56 -10.31
C PHE A 306 -20.96 -22.01 -11.25
N GLY A 307 -20.61 -21.58 -12.46
CA GLY A 307 -21.54 -20.92 -13.40
C GLY A 307 -22.59 -21.84 -14.04
N GLN A 308 -22.44 -23.16 -13.95
CA GLN A 308 -23.40 -24.13 -14.51
C GLN A 308 -24.54 -24.52 -13.55
N LYS A 309 -24.58 -24.02 -12.31
CA LYS A 309 -25.60 -24.42 -11.32
C LYS A 309 -26.95 -23.69 -11.46
N ASP A 310 -27.06 -22.65 -12.29
CA ASP A 310 -28.27 -21.80 -12.39
C ASP A 310 -29.16 -22.04 -13.61
N SER A 311 -28.84 -22.99 -14.50
CA SER A 311 -29.67 -23.31 -15.69
C SER A 311 -30.71 -24.42 -15.46
N SER A 312 -31.02 -24.75 -14.20
CA SER A 312 -31.98 -25.82 -13.84
C SER A 312 -32.99 -25.41 -12.76
N LYS A 313 -33.58 -24.22 -12.90
CA LYS A 313 -34.82 -23.83 -12.22
C LYS A 313 -35.79 -23.15 -13.18
#